data_AF-A0A3M1QH35-F1
#
_entry.id   AF-A0A3M1QH35-F1
#
_cell.length_a   1.000
_cell.length_b   1.000
_cell.length_c   1.000
_cell.angle_alpha   90.00
_cell.angle_beta   90.00
_cell.angle_gamma   90.00
#
_symmetry.space_group_name_H-M   'P 1'
#
loop_
_entity.id
_entity.type
_entity.pdbx_description
1 polymer ?
#
loop_
_entity_poly.entity_id
_entity_poly.type
_entity_poly.pdbx_seq_one_letter_code
_entity_poly.pdbx_strand_id
1 'polypeptide(L)'
;MFQFHFKSDCVTKDRPRTPRESDACIDRLLDQALVLLRDKGAYEIDLGLGPDTTIVRFAHTPFYYSVYTTAQLRDLDLATLPDRPYPEGAEITPDLLPPLLKMIRKLRYQDDYFYLREGGINVVSGFIKLLFSCGGYHIVDINELESVVV
;
A
#
# COMPACT_ATOMS: atom_id res chain seq x y z
N MET A 1 -7.38 -17.49 7.14
CA MET A 1 -5.94 -17.67 6.88
C MET A 1 -5.73 -17.39 5.40
N PHE A 2 -5.27 -16.19 5.03
CA PHE A 2 -5.05 -15.83 3.62
C PHE A 2 -3.89 -16.65 3.03
N GLN A 3 -4.14 -17.40 1.96
CA GLN A 3 -3.15 -18.22 1.28
C GLN A 3 -3.10 -17.84 -0.20
N PHE A 4 -2.23 -16.90 -0.54
CA PHE A 4 -1.91 -16.61 -1.93
C PHE A 4 -0.97 -17.70 -2.47
N HIS A 5 -1.42 -18.47 -3.45
CA HIS A 5 -0.56 -19.43 -4.17
C HIS A 5 0.15 -18.70 -5.32
N PHE A 6 1.32 -18.14 -5.06
CA PHE A 6 2.24 -17.71 -6.13
C PHE A 6 3.04 -18.93 -6.60
N LYS A 7 2.91 -19.31 -7.88
CA LYS A 7 3.75 -20.37 -8.48
C LYS A 7 5.22 -19.95 -8.36
N SER A 8 5.97 -20.70 -7.58
CA SER A 8 7.33 -20.42 -7.12
C SER A 8 8.41 -20.80 -8.14
N ASP A 9 8.20 -20.56 -9.43
CA ASP A 9 9.11 -21.08 -10.47
C ASP A 9 10.25 -20.10 -10.83
N CYS A 10 10.36 -18.95 -10.16
CA CYS A 10 11.37 -17.92 -10.45
C CYS A 10 12.17 -17.42 -9.23
N VAL A 11 12.12 -18.10 -8.07
CA VAL A 11 12.74 -17.58 -6.85
C VAL A 11 14.23 -17.97 -6.78
N THR A 12 15.11 -17.09 -7.26
CA THR A 12 16.47 -17.05 -6.68
C THR A 12 16.34 -16.48 -5.27
N LYS A 13 16.41 -17.34 -4.24
CA LYS A 13 16.47 -16.95 -2.82
C LYS A 13 17.84 -16.34 -2.51
N ASP A 14 18.19 -15.23 -3.15
CA ASP A 14 19.58 -14.77 -3.10
C ASP A 14 19.92 -14.03 -1.80
N ARG A 15 18.98 -13.29 -1.18
CA ARG A 15 19.25 -12.55 0.07
C ARG A 15 18.01 -12.38 0.96
N PRO A 16 18.16 -12.51 2.29
CA PRO A 16 17.08 -12.23 3.22
C PRO A 16 16.75 -10.73 3.26
N ARG A 17 15.57 -10.40 3.79
CA ARG A 17 15.06 -9.04 3.95
C ARG A 17 16.06 -8.23 4.75
N THR A 18 16.54 -7.15 4.13
CA THR A 18 17.33 -6.14 4.84
C THR A 18 16.37 -5.17 5.52
N PRO A 19 16.50 -4.91 6.83
CA PRO A 19 15.70 -3.90 7.53
C PRO A 19 15.80 -2.54 6.83
N ARG A 20 14.65 -1.87 6.69
CA ARG A 20 14.49 -0.54 6.08
C ARG A 20 13.97 0.47 7.09
N GLU A 21 14.07 1.77 6.79
CA GLU A 21 13.46 2.79 7.64
C GLU A 21 11.94 2.55 7.76
N SER A 22 11.31 2.19 6.64
CA SER A 22 9.90 1.84 6.60
C SER A 22 9.52 0.68 7.51
N ASP A 23 10.42 -0.27 7.79
CA ASP A 23 10.13 -1.37 8.73
C ASP A 23 9.97 -0.85 10.17
N ALA A 24 10.75 0.16 10.56
CA ALA A 24 10.71 0.73 11.91
C ALA A 24 9.44 1.56 12.18
N CYS A 25 8.78 2.03 11.13
CA CYS A 25 7.61 2.91 11.24
C CYS A 25 6.40 2.48 10.39
N ILE A 26 6.36 1.24 9.90
CA ILE A 26 5.34 0.79 8.95
C ILE A 26 3.92 1.04 9.44
N ASP A 27 3.64 0.81 10.72
CA ASP A 27 2.31 1.02 11.30
C ASP A 27 1.90 2.50 11.17
N ARG A 28 2.84 3.42 11.41
CA ARG A 28 2.62 4.86 11.21
C ARG A 28 2.43 5.21 9.73
N LEU A 29 3.16 4.59 8.80
CA LEU A 29 2.96 4.83 7.36
C LEU A 29 1.59 4.35 6.89
N LEU A 30 1.11 3.23 7.42
CA LEU A 30 -0.22 2.69 7.11
C LEU A 30 -1.32 3.58 7.69
N ASP A 31 -1.15 4.11 8.90
CA ASP A 31 -2.09 5.10 9.48
C ASP A 31 -2.15 6.37 8.62
N GLN A 32 -1.00 6.87 8.16
CA GLN A 32 -0.91 8.01 7.26
C GLN A 32 -1.63 7.73 5.93
N ALA A 33 -1.38 6.56 5.35
CA ALA A 33 -2.04 6.10 4.13
C ALA A 33 -3.56 6.03 4.28
N LEU A 34 -4.05 5.50 5.41
CA LEU A 34 -5.48 5.42 5.71
C LEU A 34 -6.14 6.79 5.69
N VAL A 35 -5.56 7.77 6.40
CA VAL A 35 -6.13 9.12 6.45
C VAL A 35 -6.03 9.82 5.09
N LEU A 36 -4.92 9.65 4.37
CA LEU A 36 -4.76 10.23 3.04
C LEU A 36 -5.84 9.75 2.07
N LEU A 37 -6.09 8.43 2.03
CA LEU A 37 -7.11 7.81 1.19
C LEU A 37 -8.53 8.18 1.64
N ARG A 38 -8.80 8.06 2.95
CA ARG A 38 -10.15 8.20 3.50
C ARG A 38 -10.62 9.66 3.57
N ASP A 39 -9.74 10.55 4.03
CA ASP A 39 -10.14 11.88 4.51
C ASP A 39 -9.49 13.03 3.71
N LYS A 40 -8.40 12.79 2.98
CA LYS A 40 -7.65 13.84 2.27
C LYS A 40 -7.78 13.78 0.73
N GLY A 41 -8.63 12.89 0.22
CA GLY A 41 -8.96 12.80 -1.19
C GLY A 41 -7.83 12.25 -2.06
N ALA A 42 -6.91 11.47 -1.47
CA ALA A 42 -6.05 10.60 -2.25
C ALA A 42 -6.90 9.46 -2.82
N TYR A 43 -6.76 9.20 -4.13
CA TYR A 43 -7.44 8.06 -4.74
C TYR A 43 -6.48 6.89 -4.97
N GLU A 44 -5.17 7.12 -4.90
CA GLU A 44 -4.17 6.09 -5.06
C GLU A 44 -2.95 6.38 -4.19
N ILE A 45 -2.42 5.33 -3.57
CA ILE A 45 -1.16 5.37 -2.84
C ILE A 45 -0.31 4.15 -3.17
N ASP A 46 0.99 4.35 -3.37
CA ASP A 46 1.98 3.30 -3.59
C ASP A 46 3.06 3.39 -2.51
N LEU A 47 2.97 2.51 -1.50
CA LEU A 47 3.89 2.45 -0.38
C LEU A 47 5.13 1.64 -0.75
N GLY A 48 6.21 2.32 -1.13
CA GLY A 48 7.49 1.68 -1.40
C GLY A 48 8.25 1.32 -0.12
N LEU A 49 7.99 0.13 0.41
CA LEU A 49 8.65 -0.44 1.61
C LEU A 49 10.08 -0.97 1.35
N GLY A 50 10.43 -1.16 0.08
CA GLY A 50 11.79 -1.46 -0.38
C GLY A 50 12.59 -0.21 -0.78
N PRO A 51 12.03 0.70 -1.60
CA PRO A 51 12.71 1.94 -2.00
C PRO A 51 12.62 3.09 -0.98
N ASP A 52 11.86 2.94 0.11
CA ASP A 52 11.62 3.95 1.16
C ASP A 52 11.00 5.26 0.62
N THR A 53 10.21 5.14 -0.45
CA THR A 53 9.48 6.24 -1.11
C THR A 53 8.00 5.88 -1.27
N THR A 54 7.10 6.83 -1.00
CA THR A 54 5.66 6.68 -1.23
C THR A 54 5.19 7.65 -2.30
N ILE A 55 4.42 7.16 -3.26
CA ILE A 55 3.74 7.99 -4.26
C ILE A 55 2.26 8.12 -3.87
N VAL A 56 1.73 9.34 -3.87
CA VAL A 56 0.32 9.62 -3.58
C VAL A 56 -0.28 10.40 -4.74
N ARG A 57 -1.46 9.99 -5.19
CA ARG A 57 -2.22 10.71 -6.22
C ARG A 57 -3.53 11.21 -5.63
N PHE A 58 -3.80 12.50 -5.84
CA PHE A 58 -4.98 13.16 -5.31
C PHE A 58 -5.97 13.51 -6.42
N ALA A 59 -7.27 13.35 -6.12
CA ALA A 59 -8.33 13.53 -7.11
C ALA A 59 -8.45 14.99 -7.58
N HIS A 60 -8.10 15.95 -6.71
CA HIS A 60 -8.14 17.38 -7.02
C HIS A 60 -6.99 17.86 -7.94
N THR A 61 -5.96 17.03 -8.14
CA THR A 61 -4.83 17.31 -9.03
C THR A 61 -4.47 16.05 -9.83
N PRO A 62 -5.36 15.54 -10.71
CA PRO A 62 -5.27 14.17 -11.24
C PRO A 62 -4.08 13.94 -12.18
N PHE A 63 -3.46 15.00 -12.69
CA PHE A 63 -2.27 14.90 -13.56
C PHE A 63 -0.94 14.99 -12.80
N TYR A 64 -0.98 15.16 -11.47
CA TYR A 64 0.20 15.29 -10.62
C TYR A 64 0.21 14.22 -9.54
N TYR A 65 1.41 13.84 -9.12
CA TYR A 65 1.63 12.96 -7.98
C TYR A 65 2.58 13.61 -6.99
N SER A 66 2.35 13.33 -5.71
CA SER A 66 3.25 13.70 -4.63
C SER A 66 4.17 12.52 -4.32
N VAL A 67 5.45 12.79 -4.07
CA VAL A 67 6.44 11.79 -3.64
C VAL A 67 6.90 12.16 -2.24
N TYR A 68 6.81 11.22 -1.31
CA TYR A 68 7.26 11.36 0.06
C TYR A 68 8.36 10.34 0.34
N THR A 69 9.43 10.76 0.99
CA THR A 69 10.32 9.80 1.67
C THR A 69 9.59 9.19 2.87
N THR A 70 10.11 8.06 3.37
CA THR A 70 9.59 7.43 4.58
C THR A 70 9.51 8.41 5.76
N ALA A 71 10.57 9.16 6.04
CA ALA A 71 10.57 10.17 7.09
C ALA A 71 9.51 11.27 6.85
N GLN A 72 9.42 11.78 5.62
CA GLN A 72 8.43 12.81 5.27
C GLN A 72 7.00 12.34 5.48
N LEU A 73 6.66 11.12 5.06
CA LEU A 73 5.32 10.59 5.25
C LEU A 73 5.03 10.27 6.72
N ARG A 74 5.99 9.67 7.45
CA ARG A 74 5.86 9.37 8.89
C ARG A 74 5.50 10.62 9.70
N ASP A 75 6.23 11.70 9.42
CA ASP A 75 6.18 12.95 10.17
C ASP A 75 5.22 13.97 9.55
N LEU A 76 4.50 13.60 8.48
CA LEU A 76 3.51 14.47 7.83
C LEU A 76 2.39 14.83 8.81
N ASP A 77 2.21 16.13 9.02
CA ASP A 77 1.06 16.66 9.77
C ASP A 77 -0.16 16.74 8.85
N LEU A 78 -0.97 15.70 8.89
CA LEU A 78 -2.20 15.59 8.08
C LEU A 78 -3.24 16.66 8.41
N ALA A 79 -3.18 17.32 9.56
CA ALA A 79 -4.09 18.41 9.90
C ALA A 79 -3.86 19.64 9.02
N THR A 80 -2.67 19.78 8.44
CA THR A 80 -2.35 20.87 7.50
C THR A 80 -2.96 20.64 6.11
N LEU A 81 -3.36 19.41 5.78
CA LEU A 81 -4.02 19.08 4.52
C LEU A 81 -5.53 19.30 4.63
N PRO A 82 -6.18 19.91 3.63
CA PRO A 82 -7.62 20.09 3.64
C PRO A 82 -8.33 18.74 3.61
N ASP A 83 -9.40 18.62 4.39
CA ASP A 83 -10.31 17.48 4.27
C ASP A 83 -10.96 17.49 2.88
N ARG A 84 -11.10 16.31 2.30
CA ARG A 84 -11.77 16.10 1.02
C ARG A 84 -12.71 14.91 1.12
N PRO A 85 -13.84 14.93 0.42
CA PRO A 85 -14.71 13.77 0.37
C PRO A 85 -13.94 12.57 -0.20
N TYR A 86 -14.33 11.39 0.25
CA TYR A 86 -13.90 10.14 -0.38
C TYR A 86 -14.26 10.17 -1.88
N PRO A 87 -13.39 9.66 -2.78
CA PRO A 87 -13.64 9.74 -4.22
C PRO A 87 -15.01 9.15 -4.61
N GLU A 88 -15.78 9.92 -5.39
CA GLU A 88 -17.07 9.47 -5.91
C GLU A 88 -16.86 8.30 -6.87
N GLY A 89 -17.68 7.25 -6.74
CA GLY A 89 -17.58 6.05 -7.58
C GLY A 89 -16.42 5.11 -7.21
N ALA A 90 -15.79 5.27 -6.05
CA ALA A 90 -14.76 4.36 -5.58
C ALA A 90 -15.26 2.91 -5.46
N GLU A 91 -14.55 1.97 -6.08
CA GLU A 91 -14.81 0.53 -5.96
C GLU A 91 -14.40 -0.03 -4.58
N ILE A 92 -13.37 0.55 -3.95
CA ILE A 92 -12.97 0.18 -2.58
C ILE A 92 -13.68 1.09 -1.60
N THR A 93 -14.58 0.53 -0.78
CA THR A 93 -15.26 1.30 0.27
C THR A 93 -14.31 1.63 1.44
N PRO A 94 -14.54 2.74 2.17
CA PRO A 94 -13.67 3.15 3.28
C PRO A 94 -13.43 2.09 4.35
N ASP A 95 -14.40 1.22 4.61
CA ASP A 95 -14.33 0.12 5.58
C ASP A 95 -13.39 -1.01 5.14
N LEU A 96 -13.09 -1.14 3.85
CA LEU A 96 -12.13 -2.10 3.33
C LEU A 96 -10.67 -1.60 3.42
N LEU A 97 -10.43 -0.32 3.67
CA LEU A 97 -9.06 0.23 3.75
C LEU A 97 -8.25 -0.37 4.92
N PRO A 98 -8.74 -0.41 6.17
CA PRO A 98 -7.99 -1.00 7.28
C PRO A 98 -7.54 -2.47 7.03
N PRO A 99 -8.42 -3.40 6.60
CA PRO A 99 -7.98 -4.78 6.34
C PRO A 99 -7.02 -4.89 5.13
N LEU A 100 -7.16 -4.05 4.10
CA LEU A 100 -6.19 -4.02 2.98
C LEU A 100 -4.80 -3.52 3.43
N LEU A 101 -4.74 -2.46 4.22
CA LEU A 101 -3.48 -1.96 4.78
C LEU A 101 -2.84 -2.98 5.73
N LYS A 102 -3.65 -3.70 6.51
CA LYS A 102 -3.20 -4.83 7.33
C LYS A 102 -2.64 -5.98 6.48
N MET A 103 -3.22 -6.25 5.31
CA MET A 103 -2.67 -7.22 4.36
C MET A 103 -1.29 -6.79 3.85
N ILE A 104 -1.12 -5.53 3.45
CA ILE A 104 0.19 -4.97 3.02
C ILE A 104 1.24 -5.20 4.12
N ARG A 105 0.90 -4.85 5.38
CA ARG A 105 1.77 -5.11 6.53
C ARG A 105 2.15 -6.58 6.68
N LYS A 106 1.16 -7.47 6.55
CA LYS A 106 1.37 -8.92 6.68
C LYS A 106 2.29 -9.43 5.58
N LEU A 107 2.08 -9.03 4.33
CA LEU A 107 2.91 -9.43 3.18
C LEU A 107 4.35 -8.91 3.30
N ARG A 108 4.55 -7.73 3.91
CA ARG A 108 5.89 -7.21 4.20
C ARG A 108 6.68 -8.10 5.16
N TYR A 109 6.01 -8.70 6.13
CA TYR A 109 6.62 -9.54 7.17
C TYR A 109 6.31 -11.02 7.03
N GLN A 110 5.87 -11.47 5.86
CA GLN A 110 5.45 -12.85 5.66
C GLN A 110 6.61 -13.84 5.82
N ASP A 111 7.77 -13.51 5.25
CA ASP A 111 8.98 -14.33 5.27
C ASP A 111 10.21 -13.45 5.00
N ASP A 112 11.41 -13.92 5.37
CA ASP A 112 12.64 -13.16 5.12
C ASP A 112 13.09 -13.23 3.64
N TYR A 113 12.67 -14.20 2.86
CA TYR A 113 13.06 -14.35 1.44
C TYR A 113 11.93 -13.96 0.49
N PHE A 114 10.67 -14.17 0.88
CA PHE A 114 9.50 -13.76 0.11
C PHE A 114 8.68 -12.71 0.88
N TYR A 115 8.91 -11.45 0.54
CA TYR A 115 8.27 -10.32 1.22
C TYR A 115 7.88 -9.21 0.25
N LEU A 116 6.93 -8.37 0.67
CA LEU A 116 6.51 -7.21 -0.09
C LEU A 116 7.57 -6.09 -0.08
N ARG A 117 7.84 -5.53 -1.25
CA ARG A 117 8.67 -4.33 -1.46
C ARG A 117 7.85 -3.10 -1.81
N GLU A 118 6.66 -3.27 -2.37
CA GLU A 118 5.74 -2.18 -2.64
C GLU A 118 4.30 -2.68 -2.50
N GLY A 119 3.47 -1.93 -1.79
CA GLY A 119 2.04 -2.16 -1.67
C GLY A 119 1.27 -0.92 -2.11
N GLY A 120 0.49 -1.06 -3.17
CA GLY A 120 -0.32 0.02 -3.72
C GLY A 120 -1.81 -0.26 -3.64
N ILE A 121 -2.61 0.78 -3.43
CA ILE A 121 -4.07 0.74 -3.41
C ILE A 121 -4.56 1.88 -4.29
N ASN A 122 -5.39 1.56 -5.30
CA ASN A 122 -6.21 2.54 -6.00
C ASN A 122 -7.68 2.30 -5.62
N VAL A 123 -8.28 3.25 -4.90
CA VAL A 123 -9.66 3.09 -4.39
C VAL A 123 -10.71 3.29 -5.47
N VAL A 124 -10.37 4.01 -6.54
CA VAL A 124 -11.28 4.27 -7.66
C VAL A 124 -11.37 3.04 -8.55
N SER A 125 -10.24 2.46 -8.94
CA SER A 125 -10.21 1.33 -9.87
C SER A 125 -10.25 -0.04 -9.22
N GLY A 126 -10.38 -0.13 -7.89
CA GLY A 126 -10.41 -1.42 -7.19
C GLY A 126 -9.07 -2.17 -7.14
N PHE A 127 -8.00 -1.65 -7.76
CA PHE A 127 -6.76 -2.41 -7.95
C PHE A 127 -5.81 -2.29 -6.76
N ILE A 128 -5.32 -3.44 -6.31
CA ILE A 128 -4.23 -3.60 -5.36
C ILE A 128 -2.97 -4.01 -6.11
N LYS A 129 -1.89 -3.24 -5.96
CA LYS A 129 -0.60 -3.47 -6.61
C LYS A 129 0.39 -4.04 -5.61
N LEU A 130 1.01 -5.18 -5.94
CA LEU A 130 1.91 -5.90 -5.04
C LEU A 130 3.22 -6.22 -5.76
N LEU A 131 4.33 -5.61 -5.33
CA LEU A 131 5.68 -5.92 -5.80
C LEU A 131 6.42 -6.71 -4.73
N PHE A 132 6.86 -7.93 -5.05
CA PHE A 132 7.59 -8.81 -4.13
C PHE A 132 9.11 -8.71 -4.30
N SER A 133 9.83 -9.22 -3.30
CA SER A 133 11.29 -9.31 -3.26
C SER A 133 11.91 -10.02 -4.48
N CYS A 134 11.22 -11.00 -5.06
CA CYS A 134 11.63 -11.72 -6.26
C CYS A 134 11.45 -10.93 -7.56
N GLY A 135 10.92 -9.70 -7.51
CA GLY A 135 10.57 -8.92 -8.70
C GLY A 135 9.22 -9.26 -9.31
N GLY A 136 8.48 -10.21 -8.73
CA GLY A 136 7.10 -10.50 -9.10
C GLY A 136 6.18 -9.30 -8.81
N TYR A 137 5.47 -8.84 -9.84
CA TYR A 137 4.51 -7.75 -9.75
C TYR A 137 3.11 -8.27 -10.07
N HIS A 138 2.19 -8.07 -9.14
CA HIS A 138 0.81 -8.53 -9.24
C HIS A 138 -0.14 -7.35 -9.09
N ILE A 139 -1.13 -7.28 -9.98
CA ILE A 139 -2.27 -6.40 -9.84
C ILE A 139 -3.46 -7.32 -9.57
N VAL A 140 -4.13 -7.10 -8.44
CA VAL A 140 -5.28 -7.88 -7.99
C VAL A 140 -6.47 -6.94 -7.91
N ASP A 141 -7.60 -7.36 -8.44
CA ASP A 141 -8.86 -6.65 -8.29
C ASP A 141 -9.45 -6.93 -6.89
N ILE A 142 -10.02 -5.92 -6.23
CA ILE A 142 -10.66 -6.07 -4.93
C ILE A 142 -11.74 -7.16 -4.93
N ASN A 143 -12.43 -7.36 -6.05
CA ASN A 143 -13.46 -8.37 -6.22
C ASN A 143 -12.91 -9.80 -6.30
N GLU A 144 -11.63 -9.97 -6.60
CA GLU A 144 -10.93 -11.27 -6.62
C GLU A 144 -10.35 -11.64 -5.24
N LEU A 145 -10.33 -10.71 -4.28
CA LEU A 145 -9.88 -11.00 -2.93
C LEU A 145 -10.98 -11.75 -2.17
N GLU A 146 -10.94 -13.08 -2.24
CA GLU A 146 -11.95 -14.02 -1.70
C GLU A 146 -12.28 -13.88 -0.20
N SER A 147 -11.56 -13.06 0.58
CA SER A 147 -11.90 -12.82 1.98
C SER A 147 -11.20 -11.61 2.62
N VAL A 148 -11.42 -10.37 2.19
CA VAL A 148 -10.99 -9.20 3.01
C VAL A 148 -11.85 -9.14 4.29
N VAL A 149 -11.49 -9.94 5.30
CA VAL A 149 -12.26 -10.09 6.55
C VAL A 149 -12.16 -8.79 7.35
N VAL A 150 -13.32 -8.15 7.54
CA VAL A 150 -13.60 -7.09 8.51
C VAL A 150 -13.48 -7.61 9.94
#